data_AF-A0A820K0X2-F1
#
_entry.id   AF-A0A820K0X2-F1
#
_cell.length_a   1.000
_cell.length_b   1.000
_cell.length_c   1.000
_cell.angle_alpha   90.00
_cell.angle_beta   90.00
_cell.angle_gamma   90.00
#
_symmetry.space_group_name_H-M   'P 1'
#
loop_
_entity.id
_entity.type
_entity.pdbx_description
1 polymer ?
#
loop_
_entity_poly.entity_id
_entity_poly.type
_entity_poly.pdbx_seq_one_letter_code
_entity_poly.pdbx_strand_id
1 'polypeptide(L)'
;MLLYRARNFPALINNTTIDYFARWPQQVLYAVAEHFLSRFKLISDEYKNNIIEHMAMIHESANFYSERLNAGIIRIDEASVLIQEMDKKLEIQRKELG
;
A
#
# COMPACT_ATOMS: atom_id res chain seq x y z
N MET A 1 -11.82 5.62 4.55
CA MET A 1 -12.41 6.61 3.61
C MET A 1 -13.66 6.06 2.88
N LEU A 2 -13.61 4.88 2.25
CA LEU A 2 -14.78 4.28 1.56
C LEU A 2 -15.97 3.99 2.49
N LEU A 3 -15.74 3.42 3.66
CA LEU A 3 -16.78 3.14 4.66
C LEU A 3 -17.53 4.40 5.15
N TYR A 4 -16.85 5.54 5.22
CA TYR A 4 -17.47 6.80 5.61
C TYR A 4 -18.43 7.31 4.51
N ARG A 5 -18.01 7.24 3.24
CA ARG A 5 -18.85 7.62 2.10
C ARG A 5 -20.06 6.70 1.95
N ALA A 6 -19.86 5.41 2.11
CA ALA A 6 -20.90 4.39 2.12
C ALA A 6 -22.04 4.69 3.12
N ARG A 7 -21.69 5.11 4.34
CA ARG A 7 -22.68 5.43 5.39
C ARG A 7 -23.46 6.72 5.11
N ASN A 8 -22.79 7.72 4.53
CA ASN A 8 -23.42 9.01 4.24
C ASN A 8 -24.26 8.98 2.95
N PHE A 9 -24.06 7.99 2.07
CA PHE A 9 -24.75 7.89 0.78
C PHE A 9 -25.16 6.44 0.47
N PRO A 10 -26.26 5.92 1.05
CA PRO A 10 -26.65 4.52 0.96
C PRO A 10 -26.94 4.02 -0.47
N ALA A 11 -27.39 4.92 -1.36
CA ALA A 11 -27.65 4.61 -2.76
C ALA A 11 -26.40 4.11 -3.51
N LEU A 12 -25.19 4.51 -3.09
CA LEU A 12 -23.94 4.02 -3.66
C LEU A 12 -23.73 2.52 -3.42
N ILE A 13 -24.26 1.94 -2.35
CA ILE A 13 -24.16 0.49 -2.11
C ILE A 13 -25.39 -0.23 -2.65
N ASN A 14 -26.58 0.35 -2.45
CA ASN A 14 -27.82 -0.35 -2.74
C ASN A 14 -28.20 -0.37 -4.23
N ASN A 15 -27.77 0.64 -5.00
CA ASN A 15 -28.15 0.80 -6.40
C ASN A 15 -26.94 0.78 -7.35
N THR A 16 -25.77 0.34 -6.88
CA THR A 16 -24.60 0.16 -7.77
C THR A 16 -23.94 -1.20 -7.52
N THR A 17 -23.46 -1.83 -8.58
CA THR A 17 -22.64 -3.04 -8.48
C THR A 17 -21.21 -2.62 -8.23
N ILE A 18 -20.63 -3.04 -7.11
CA ILE A 18 -19.23 -2.77 -6.80
C ILE A 18 -18.35 -3.79 -7.52
N ASP A 19 -17.48 -3.31 -8.40
CA ASP A 19 -16.41 -4.09 -9.01
C ASP A 19 -15.09 -3.78 -8.29
N TYR A 20 -14.51 -4.78 -7.65
CA TYR A 20 -13.30 -4.62 -6.84
C TYR A 20 -12.06 -4.90 -7.69
N PHE A 21 -11.26 -3.86 -7.93
CA PHE A 21 -9.96 -4.01 -8.56
C PHE A 21 -8.91 -4.39 -7.51
N ALA A 22 -8.45 -5.64 -7.58
CA ALA A 22 -7.29 -6.09 -6.83
C ALA A 22 -5.99 -5.52 -7.41
N ARG A 23 -4.88 -5.73 -6.68
CA ARG A 23 -3.55 -5.46 -7.23
C ARG A 23 -3.37 -6.21 -8.54
N TRP A 24 -2.73 -5.57 -9.50
CA TRP A 24 -2.48 -6.19 -10.77
C TRP A 24 -1.50 -7.35 -10.62
N PRO A 25 -1.81 -8.52 -11.19
CA PRO A 25 -0.87 -9.61 -11.24
C PRO A 25 0.26 -9.25 -12.22
N GLN A 26 1.42 -9.88 -12.04
CA GLN A 26 2.63 -9.54 -12.77
C GLN A 26 2.43 -9.59 -14.30
N GLN A 27 1.67 -10.56 -14.80
CA GLN A 27 1.37 -10.73 -16.22
C GLN A 27 0.64 -9.51 -16.82
N VAL A 28 -0.24 -8.88 -16.04
CA VAL A 28 -0.95 -7.67 -16.47
C VAL A 28 0.00 -6.47 -16.50
N LEU A 29 0.96 -6.40 -15.58
CA LEU A 29 1.99 -5.36 -15.61
C LEU A 29 2.85 -5.45 -16.88
N TYR A 30 3.25 -6.66 -17.28
CA TYR A 30 3.94 -6.88 -18.56
C TYR A 30 3.09 -6.44 -19.75
N ALA A 31 1.83 -6.87 -19.82
CA ALA A 31 0.94 -6.53 -20.93
C ALA A 31 0.68 -5.01 -21.04
N VAL A 32 0.53 -4.33 -19.90
CA VAL A 32 0.34 -2.88 -19.86
C VAL A 32 1.62 -2.15 -20.27
N ALA A 33 2.78 -2.60 -19.80
CA ALA A 33 4.06 -2.04 -20.20
C ALA A 33 4.31 -2.24 -21.71
N GLU A 34 4.02 -3.42 -22.26
CA GLU A 34 4.10 -3.69 -23.70
C GLU A 34 3.16 -2.78 -24.50
N HIS A 35 1.88 -2.69 -24.10
CA HIS A 35 0.91 -1.83 -24.76
C HIS A 35 1.33 -0.35 -24.70
N PHE A 36 1.85 0.10 -23.55
CA PHE A 36 2.35 1.46 -23.37
C PHE A 36 3.53 1.75 -24.31
N LEU A 37 4.52 0.85 -24.36
CA LEU A 37 5.72 1.01 -25.18
C LEU A 37 5.47 0.86 -26.68
N SER A 38 4.41 0.15 -27.09
CA SER A 38 4.03 0.01 -28.52
C SER A 38 3.83 1.35 -29.25
N ARG A 39 3.57 2.42 -28.51
CA ARG A 39 3.39 3.79 -29.04
C ARG A 39 4.71 4.49 -29.35
N PHE A 40 5.83 3.97 -28.86
CA PHE A 40 7.16 4.59 -28.98
C PHE A 40 8.02 3.82 -30.00
N LYS A 41 8.01 4.27 -31.25
CA LYS A 41 8.77 3.64 -32.36
C LYS A 41 10.30 3.80 -32.26
N LEU A 42 10.81 4.55 -31.28
CA LEU A 42 12.23 4.86 -31.11
C LEU A 42 12.98 3.80 -30.28
N ILE A 43 12.26 2.90 -29.63
CA ILE A 43 12.86 1.87 -28.78
C ILE A 43 13.25 0.70 -29.68
N SER A 44 14.56 0.38 -29.72
CA SER A 44 15.04 -0.82 -30.40
C SER A 44 14.40 -2.07 -29.79
N ASP A 45 14.00 -3.01 -30.64
CA ASP A 45 13.42 -4.28 -30.20
C ASP A 45 14.37 -5.08 -29.28
N GLU A 46 15.68 -4.86 -29.42
CA GLU A 46 16.71 -5.43 -28.54
C GLU A 46 16.51 -5.07 -27.06
N TYR A 47 16.11 -3.83 -26.77
CA TYR A 47 15.96 -3.34 -25.39
C TYR A 47 14.52 -3.43 -24.88
N LYS A 48 13.56 -3.65 -25.78
CA LYS A 48 12.14 -3.53 -25.47
C LYS A 48 11.72 -4.46 -24.33
N ASN A 49 12.12 -5.72 -24.36
CA ASN A 49 11.77 -6.69 -23.31
C ASN A 49 12.38 -6.31 -21.95
N ASN A 50 13.64 -5.88 -21.92
CA ASN A 50 14.29 -5.44 -20.69
C ASN A 50 13.58 -4.23 -20.07
N ILE A 51 13.10 -3.29 -20.89
CA ILE A 51 12.35 -2.13 -20.42
C ILE A 51 10.98 -2.56 -19.86
N ILE A 52 10.28 -3.47 -20.53
CA ILE A 52 8.98 -4.00 -20.06
C ILE A 52 9.16 -4.67 -18.69
N GLU A 53 10.15 -5.56 -18.55
CA GLU A 53 10.46 -6.24 -17.29
C GLU A 53 10.82 -5.25 -16.18
N HIS A 54 11.63 -4.25 -16.50
CA HIS A 54 12.02 -3.22 -15.55
C HIS A 54 10.82 -2.36 -15.10
N MET A 55 9.88 -2.05 -16.00
CA MET A 55 8.64 -1.35 -15.65
C MET A 55 7.78 -2.14 -14.67
N ALA A 56 7.62 -3.46 -14.91
CA ALA A 56 6.88 -4.34 -14.00
C ALA A 56 7.58 -4.43 -12.64
N MET A 57 8.90 -4.64 -12.63
CA MET A 57 9.71 -4.73 -11.41
C MET A 57 9.63 -3.45 -10.56
N ILE A 58 9.77 -2.27 -11.17
CA ILE A 58 9.66 -1.00 -10.42
C ILE A 58 8.27 -0.87 -9.80
N HIS A 59 7.21 -1.19 -10.55
CA HIS A 59 5.85 -1.12 -10.04
C HIS A 59 5.64 -2.01 -8.81
N GLU A 60 6.16 -3.24 -8.84
CA GLU A 60 6.11 -4.16 -7.71
C GLU A 60 6.97 -3.68 -6.54
N SER A 61 8.17 -3.15 -6.80
CA SER A 61 9.08 -2.65 -5.76
C SER A 61 8.46 -1.52 -4.94
N ALA A 62 7.74 -0.59 -5.58
CA ALA A 62 7.10 0.52 -4.89
C ALA A 62 6.05 0.03 -3.89
N ASN A 63 5.26 -0.98 -4.29
CA ASN A 63 4.30 -1.63 -3.40
C ASN A 63 5.01 -2.34 -2.25
N PHE A 64 6.05 -3.12 -2.54
CA PHE A 64 6.82 -3.85 -1.53
C PHE A 64 7.43 -2.92 -0.46
N TYR A 65 8.05 -1.81 -0.85
CA TYR A 65 8.62 -0.86 0.11
C TYR A 65 7.54 -0.13 0.90
N SER A 66 6.40 0.19 0.29
CA SER A 66 5.26 0.79 1.00
C SER A 66 4.72 -0.15 2.08
N GLU A 67 4.57 -1.45 1.78
CA GLU A 67 4.15 -2.45 2.76
C GLU A 67 5.14 -2.60 3.90
N ARG A 68 6.45 -2.66 3.58
CA ARG A 68 7.51 -2.74 4.59
C ARG A 68 7.52 -1.52 5.51
N LEU A 69 7.34 -0.33 4.94
CA LEU A 69 7.27 0.91 5.71
C LEU A 69 6.06 0.89 6.65
N ASN A 70 4.87 0.54 6.14
CA ASN A 70 3.65 0.44 6.94
C ASN A 70 3.81 -0.55 8.10
N ALA A 71 4.40 -1.73 7.84
CA ALA A 71 4.70 -2.70 8.90
C ALA A 71 5.67 -2.13 9.94
N GLY A 72 6.65 -1.32 9.52
CA GLY A 72 7.54 -0.60 10.42
C GLY A 72 6.80 0.43 11.28
N ILE A 73 5.94 1.24 10.67
CA ILE A 73 5.14 2.26 11.37
C ILE A 73 4.25 1.63 12.43
N ILE A 74 3.56 0.53 12.10
CA ILE A 74 2.70 -0.20 13.06
C ILE A 74 3.50 -0.64 14.29
N ARG A 75 4.68 -1.24 14.09
CA ARG A 75 5.54 -1.68 15.20
C ARG A 75 6.03 -0.51 16.07
N ILE A 76 6.33 0.63 15.45
CA ILE A 76 6.75 1.84 16.18
C ILE A 76 5.59 2.38 17.02
N ASP A 77 4.38 2.38 16.48
CA ASP A 77 3.17 2.80 17.18
C ASP A 77 2.89 1.90 18.40
N GLU A 78 2.94 0.58 18.21
CA GLU A 78 2.80 -0.42 19.28
C GLU A 78 3.84 -0.21 20.39
N ALA A 79 5.11 -0.01 20.04
CA ALA A 79 6.16 0.26 21.01
C ALA A 79 5.91 1.58 21.77
N SER A 80 5.43 2.60 21.07
CA SER A 80 5.12 3.91 21.68
C SER A 80 4.00 3.79 22.72
N VAL A 81 2.96 3.02 22.42
CA VAL A 81 1.86 2.75 23.37
C VAL A 81 2.37 2.01 24.61
N LEU A 82 3.22 0.99 24.44
CA LEU A 82 3.79 0.24 25.56
C LEU A 82 4.64 1.12 26.48
N ILE A 83 5.44 2.02 25.90
CA ILE A 83 6.24 2.99 26.68
C ILE A 83 5.32 3.89 27.51
N GLN A 84 4.26 4.43 26.89
CA GLN A 84 3.28 5.27 27.61
C GLN A 84 2.61 4.54 28.78
N GLU A 85 2.28 3.25 28.60
CA GLU A 85 1.70 2.43 29.66
C GLU A 85 2.71 2.18 30.81
N MET A 86 3.96 1.93 30.47
CA MET A 86 5.03 1.75 31.46
C MET A 86 5.27 3.03 32.26
N ASP A 87 5.35 4.18 31.60
CA ASP A 87 5.52 5.48 32.26
C ASP A 87 4.38 5.75 33.25
N LYS A 88 3.14 5.46 32.84
CA LYS A 88 1.96 5.58 33.71
C LYS A 88 2.05 4.66 34.94
N LYS A 89 2.50 3.42 34.77
CA LYS A 89 2.67 2.46 35.88
C LYS A 89 3.77 2.93 36.84
N LEU A 90 4.89 3.40 36.32
CA LEU A 90 6.00 3.93 37.13
C LEU A 90 5.56 5.15 37.95
N GLU A 91 4.73 6.02 37.37
CA GLU A 91 4.20 7.18 38.09
C GLU A 91 3.25 6.79 39.22
N ILE A 92 2.40 5.78 39.01
CA ILE A 92 1.53 5.23 40.06
C ILE A 92 2.38 4.64 41.19
N GLN A 93 3.37 3.80 40.87
CA GLN A 93 4.25 3.20 41.86
C GLN A 93 5.02 4.24 42.69
N ARG A 94 5.48 5.33 42.05
CA ARG A 94 6.13 6.44 42.76
C ARG A 94 5.19 7.14 43.75
N LYS A 95 3.90 7.25 43.42
CA LYS A 95 2.87 7.83 44.32
C LYS A 95 2.50 6.91 45.46
N GLU A 96 2.68 5.59 45.31
CA GLU A 96 2.43 4.60 46.38
C GLU A 96 3.62 4.43 47.33
N LEU A 97 4.85 4.73 46.87
CA LEU A 97 6.10 4.63 47.62
C LEU A 97 6.48 5.88 48.42
N GLY A 98 5.81 7.02 48.19
CA GLY A 98 6.00 8.29 48.92
C GLY A 98 4.82 8.60 49.82
#